data_AF-A0A5N4DPI1-F1
#
_entry.id   AF-A0A5N4DPI1-F1
#
_cell.length_a   1.000
_cell.length_b   1.000
_cell.length_c   1.000
_cell.angle_alpha   90.00
_cell.angle_beta   90.00
_cell.angle_gamma   90.00
#
_symmetry.space_group_name_H-M   'P 1'
#
loop_
_entity.id
_entity.type
_entity.pdbx_description
1 polymer ?
#
loop_
_entity_poly.entity_id
_entity_poly.type
_entity_poly.pdbx_seq_one_letter_code
_entity_poly.pdbx_strand_id
1 'polypeptide(L)'
;MKNTDVRVHTFLGIPFAKPPLGPLQFVPPEPPESWSGVKDGTSHPAMCLQDTASMNAMFVKVLNMTLPSTSMSEDCLYLNIFTPAHTHEGSNLPVMVWIHGGLLVMGMASMYDGSALAAFEDVIVVVTQYRLGVLGFFSTGDIHATGNWGYLDQVAALHWV
;
A
#
# COMPACT_ATOMS: atom_id res chain seq x y z
N MET A 1 -35.35 -8.28 -1.04
CA MET A 1 -33.92 -8.59 -0.87
C MET A 1 -33.22 -8.09 -2.12
N LYS A 2 -32.46 -6.98 -2.01
CA LYS A 2 -31.69 -6.44 -3.15
C LYS A 2 -30.50 -7.37 -3.42
N ASN A 3 -30.18 -7.53 -4.69
CA ASN A 3 -29.22 -8.46 -5.26
C ASN A 3 -27.91 -8.54 -4.44
N THR A 4 -27.60 -9.71 -3.87
CA THR A 4 -26.50 -9.93 -2.90
C THR A 4 -25.15 -10.25 -3.55
N ASP A 5 -25.05 -10.15 -4.88
CA ASP A 5 -23.87 -10.60 -5.63
C ASP A 5 -23.17 -9.42 -6.33
N VAL A 6 -22.73 -8.44 -5.54
CA VAL A 6 -21.93 -7.33 -6.05
C VAL A 6 -20.49 -7.81 -6.17
N ARG A 7 -20.03 -7.99 -7.41
CA ARG A 7 -18.65 -8.37 -7.72
C ARG A 7 -17.72 -7.17 -7.59
N VAL A 8 -16.45 -7.44 -7.30
CA VAL A 8 -15.37 -6.44 -7.18
C VAL A 8 -14.23 -6.84 -8.10
N HIS A 9 -13.64 -5.88 -8.79
CA HIS A 9 -12.37 -6.03 -9.47
C HIS A 9 -11.24 -5.62 -8.53
N THR A 10 -10.21 -6.45 -8.46
CA THR A 10 -9.04 -6.25 -7.60
C THR A 10 -7.79 -6.10 -8.46
N PHE A 11 -6.97 -5.12 -8.11
CA PHE A 11 -5.65 -4.89 -8.69
C PHE A 11 -4.66 -4.78 -7.53
N LEU A 12 -3.80 -5.78 -7.38
CA LEU A 12 -2.88 -5.93 -6.27
C LEU A 12 -1.45 -5.66 -6.74
N GLY A 13 -0.66 -4.95 -5.94
CA GLY A 13 0.76 -4.74 -6.22
C GLY A 13 1.03 -3.78 -7.39
N ILE A 14 0.24 -2.72 -7.52
CA ILE A 14 0.45 -1.69 -8.55
C ILE A 14 1.54 -0.71 -8.07
N PRO A 15 2.65 -0.52 -8.81
CA PRO A 15 3.73 0.37 -8.38
C PRO A 15 3.31 1.83 -8.53
N PHE A 16 3.46 2.61 -7.46
CA PHE A 16 3.23 4.06 -7.50
C PHE A 16 4.53 4.88 -7.45
N ALA A 17 5.67 4.23 -7.21
CA ALA A 17 6.99 4.84 -7.19
C ALA A 17 8.07 3.85 -7.65
N LYS A 18 9.26 4.36 -7.97
CA LYS A 18 10.46 3.52 -8.16
C LYS A 18 10.83 2.79 -6.86
N PRO A 19 11.39 1.58 -6.95
CA PRO A 19 11.94 0.88 -5.79
C PRO A 19 13.00 1.75 -5.09
N PRO A 20 12.87 2.03 -3.79
CA PRO A 20 13.79 2.90 -3.04
C PRO A 20 15.08 2.15 -2.65
N LEU A 21 15.78 1.59 -3.64
CA LEU A 21 16.96 0.74 -3.45
C LEU A 21 18.26 1.53 -3.57
N GLY A 22 19.27 1.15 -2.79
CA GLY A 22 20.63 1.69 -2.91
C GLY A 22 20.67 3.22 -2.76
N PRO A 23 21.09 3.99 -3.78
CA PRO A 23 21.08 5.45 -3.72
C PRO A 23 19.71 6.08 -3.46
N LEU A 24 18.60 5.34 -3.68
CA LEU A 24 17.24 5.83 -3.48
C LEU A 24 16.68 5.58 -2.07
N GLN A 25 17.47 5.02 -1.14
CA GLN A 25 16.98 4.58 0.17
C GLN A 25 16.50 5.73 1.07
N PHE A 26 17.22 6.85 1.13
CA PHE A 26 16.91 8.02 1.98
C PHE A 26 16.69 9.29 1.16
N VAL A 27 15.92 9.16 0.09
CA VAL A 27 15.51 10.29 -0.75
C VAL A 27 14.00 10.24 -1.00
N PRO A 28 13.38 11.34 -1.46
CA PRO A 28 11.98 11.35 -1.86
C PRO A 28 11.70 10.28 -2.94
N PRO A 29 10.50 9.66 -2.93
CA PRO A 29 10.13 8.69 -3.95
C PRO A 29 10.13 9.32 -5.34
N GLU A 30 10.65 8.60 -6.32
CA GLU A 30 10.59 8.97 -7.71
C GLU A 30 9.40 8.29 -8.41
N PRO A 31 8.83 8.88 -9.49
CA PRO A 31 7.78 8.25 -10.28
C PRO A 31 8.17 6.85 -10.75
N PRO A 32 7.21 5.91 -10.82
CA PRO A 32 7.49 4.51 -11.18
C PRO A 32 8.01 4.41 -12.62
N GLU A 33 8.82 3.39 -12.87
CA GLU A 33 9.26 3.11 -14.25
C GLU A 33 8.07 2.66 -15.10
N SER A 34 8.01 3.17 -16.34
CA SER A 34 7.08 2.65 -17.33
C SER A 34 7.41 1.20 -17.66
N TRP A 35 6.39 0.35 -17.78
CA TRP A 35 6.55 -1.02 -18.26
C TRP A 35 5.93 -1.19 -19.66
N SER A 36 6.45 -2.13 -20.42
CA SER A 36 5.86 -2.54 -21.71
C SER A 36 4.83 -3.66 -21.50
N GLY A 37 3.71 -3.60 -22.23
CA GLY A 37 2.69 -4.65 -22.19
C GLY A 37 1.82 -4.59 -20.93
N VAL A 38 1.30 -5.74 -20.52
CA VAL A 38 0.38 -5.87 -19.38
C VAL A 38 1.16 -6.33 -18.15
N LYS A 39 1.03 -5.60 -17.04
CA LYS A 39 1.56 -6.00 -15.73
C LYS A 39 0.54 -6.86 -15.01
N ASP A 40 0.98 -7.99 -14.46
CA ASP A 40 0.14 -8.83 -13.60
C ASP A 40 -0.09 -8.12 -12.26
N GLY A 41 -1.36 -7.86 -11.94
CA GLY A 41 -1.81 -7.22 -10.72
C GLY A 41 -2.69 -8.15 -9.87
N THR A 42 -2.40 -9.44 -9.82
CA THR A 42 -3.22 -10.44 -9.11
C THR A 42 -2.64 -10.91 -7.78
N SER A 43 -1.43 -10.45 -7.42
CA SER A 43 -0.71 -10.89 -6.22
C SER A 43 -0.34 -9.73 -5.31
N HIS A 44 -0.39 -9.95 -4.00
CA HIS A 44 0.03 -8.94 -3.04
C HIS A 44 1.53 -8.61 -3.18
N PRO A 45 1.90 -7.32 -3.01
CA PRO A 45 3.30 -6.92 -3.01
C PRO A 45 3.99 -7.37 -1.72
N ALA A 46 5.33 -7.35 -1.75
CA ALA A 46 6.13 -7.50 -0.54
C ALA A 46 5.80 -6.36 0.45
N MET A 47 5.71 -6.67 1.74
CA MET A 47 5.64 -5.63 2.77
C MET A 47 6.99 -4.93 2.92
N CYS A 48 6.98 -3.66 3.35
CA CYS A 48 8.21 -2.93 3.64
C CYS A 48 8.99 -3.60 4.79
N LEU A 49 10.32 -3.44 4.79
CA LEU A 49 11.18 -3.97 5.86
C LEU A 49 10.70 -3.52 7.25
N GLN A 50 10.47 -4.49 8.13
CA GLN A 50 9.95 -4.29 9.49
C GLN A 50 10.25 -5.50 10.39
N ASP A 51 10.09 -5.35 11.70
CA ASP A 51 10.26 -6.47 12.64
C ASP A 51 9.02 -7.38 12.66
N THR A 52 9.11 -8.50 11.93
CA THR A 52 8.03 -9.49 11.83
C THR A 52 7.78 -10.25 13.13
N ALA A 53 8.76 -10.35 14.03
CA ALA A 53 8.57 -11.00 15.32
C ALA A 53 7.69 -10.14 16.23
N SER A 54 7.98 -8.83 16.29
CA SER A 54 7.15 -7.85 16.99
C SER A 54 5.75 -7.74 16.38
N MET A 55 5.65 -7.69 15.05
CA MET A 55 4.36 -7.67 14.35
C MET A 55 3.53 -8.92 14.68
N ASN A 56 4.13 -10.11 14.62
CA ASN A 56 3.44 -11.36 14.97
C ASN A 56 3.02 -11.40 16.45
N ALA A 57 3.87 -10.93 17.36
CA ALA A 57 3.51 -10.84 18.77
C ALA A 57 2.30 -9.91 18.98
N MET A 58 2.25 -8.77 18.29
CA MET A 58 1.16 -7.80 18.41
C MET A 58 -0.12 -8.29 17.73
N PHE A 59 -0.09 -8.58 16.43
CA PHE A 59 -1.31 -8.85 15.68
C PHE A 59 -1.83 -10.27 15.87
N VAL A 60 -0.94 -11.26 15.82
CA VAL A 60 -1.38 -12.67 15.91
C VAL A 60 -1.63 -13.05 17.36
N LYS A 61 -0.72 -12.73 18.29
CA LYS A 61 -0.85 -13.20 19.69
C LYS A 61 -1.74 -12.30 20.55
N VAL A 62 -1.65 -10.98 20.41
CA VAL A 62 -2.44 -10.05 21.24
C VAL A 62 -3.80 -9.74 20.62
N LEU A 63 -3.86 -9.46 19.31
CA LEU A 63 -5.11 -9.11 18.63
C LEU A 63 -5.85 -10.31 18.03
N ASN A 64 -5.29 -11.52 18.12
CA ASN A 64 -5.83 -12.75 17.54
C ASN A 64 -6.20 -12.62 16.04
N MET A 65 -5.36 -11.88 15.31
CA MET A 65 -5.56 -11.56 13.90
C MET A 65 -4.62 -12.39 13.03
N THR A 66 -5.19 -13.12 12.07
CA THR A 66 -4.40 -13.85 11.06
C THR A 66 -3.86 -12.86 10.04
N LEU A 67 -2.54 -12.81 9.88
CA LEU A 67 -1.89 -11.98 8.88
C LEU A 67 -1.70 -12.76 7.56
N PRO A 68 -1.85 -12.10 6.40
CA PRO A 68 -1.45 -12.70 5.13
C PRO A 68 0.04 -13.05 5.14
N SER A 69 0.39 -14.20 4.56
CA SER A 69 1.79 -14.52 4.29
C SER A 69 2.26 -13.68 3.11
N THR A 70 3.15 -12.71 3.36
CA THR A 70 3.79 -11.92 2.31
C THR A 70 5.30 -11.86 2.53
N SER A 71 6.05 -11.74 1.44
CA SER A 71 7.49 -11.51 1.50
C SER A 71 7.79 -10.10 2.00
N MET A 72 9.04 -9.86 2.39
CA MET A 72 9.50 -8.57 2.91
C MET A 72 10.61 -8.03 2.00
N SER A 73 10.55 -6.75 1.64
CA SER A 73 11.51 -6.11 0.72
C SER A 73 11.61 -4.60 0.97
N GLU A 74 12.71 -3.98 0.55
CA GLU A 74 12.79 -2.51 0.39
C GLU A 74 12.02 -2.04 -0.85
N ASP A 75 11.93 -2.90 -1.87
CA ASP A 75 11.01 -2.73 -3.00
C ASP A 75 9.58 -3.03 -2.53
N CYS A 76 8.94 -2.04 -1.91
CA CYS A 76 7.62 -2.16 -1.28
C CYS A 76 6.62 -1.04 -1.63
N LEU A 77 6.99 -0.09 -2.51
CA LEU A 77 6.16 1.08 -2.84
C LEU A 77 5.06 0.75 -3.87
N TYR A 78 4.08 -0.01 -3.38
CA TYR A 78 2.94 -0.51 -4.13
C TYR A 78 1.62 -0.17 -3.44
N LEU A 79 0.54 -0.16 -4.22
CA LEU A 79 -0.83 -0.03 -3.74
C LEU A 79 -1.73 -1.14 -4.30
N ASN A 80 -2.83 -1.39 -3.58
CA ASN A 80 -3.90 -2.29 -3.99
C ASN A 80 -5.17 -1.48 -4.27
N ILE A 81 -5.95 -1.86 -5.28
CA ILE A 81 -7.17 -1.18 -5.69
C ILE A 81 -8.32 -2.18 -5.70
N PHE A 82 -9.44 -1.78 -5.12
CA PHE A 82 -10.70 -2.53 -5.08
C PHE A 82 -11.78 -1.62 -5.66
N THR A 83 -12.40 -2.04 -6.76
CA THR A 83 -13.42 -1.25 -7.45
C THR A 83 -14.66 -2.09 -7.73
N PRO A 84 -15.88 -1.54 -7.61
CA PRO A 84 -17.10 -2.25 -7.99
C PRO A 84 -17.02 -2.78 -9.43
N ALA A 85 -17.52 -3.99 -9.68
CA ALA A 85 -17.37 -4.62 -11.00
C ALA A 85 -18.17 -3.95 -12.13
N HIS A 86 -19.06 -3.01 -11.80
CA HIS A 86 -19.79 -2.22 -12.79
C HIS A 86 -19.05 -0.93 -13.17
N THR A 87 -17.95 -0.61 -12.48
CA THR A 87 -17.08 0.53 -12.81
C THR A 87 -16.48 0.34 -14.20
N HIS A 88 -16.58 1.37 -15.02
CA HIS A 88 -16.05 1.43 -16.38
C HIS A 88 -15.42 2.80 -16.64
N GLU A 89 -14.67 2.92 -17.74
CA GLU A 89 -14.09 4.19 -18.16
C GLU A 89 -15.15 5.31 -18.20
N GLY A 90 -14.86 6.44 -17.54
CA GLY A 90 -15.79 7.56 -17.38
C GLY A 90 -16.71 7.47 -16.15
N SER A 91 -16.68 6.38 -15.38
CA SER A 91 -17.32 6.31 -14.07
C SER A 91 -16.67 7.31 -13.09
N ASN A 92 -17.48 8.01 -12.30
CA ASN A 92 -17.01 9.04 -11.36
C ASN A 92 -17.39 8.69 -9.91
N LEU A 93 -16.88 7.55 -9.45
CA LEU A 93 -17.10 7.08 -8.08
C LEU A 93 -16.13 7.79 -7.11
N PRO A 94 -16.55 8.05 -5.86
CA PRO A 94 -15.64 8.54 -4.83
C PRO A 94 -14.53 7.53 -4.55
N VAL A 95 -13.33 8.05 -4.26
CA VAL A 95 -12.14 7.27 -3.94
C VAL A 95 -11.81 7.41 -2.45
N MET A 96 -11.62 6.28 -1.78
CA MET A 96 -11.15 6.21 -0.39
C MET A 96 -9.73 5.63 -0.38
N VAL A 97 -8.75 6.44 0.02
CA VAL A 97 -7.35 6.01 0.15
C VAL A 97 -7.05 5.66 1.61
N TRP A 98 -6.64 4.40 1.86
CA TRP A 98 -6.27 3.88 3.17
C TRP A 98 -4.75 3.84 3.35
N ILE A 99 -4.30 4.47 4.42
CA ILE A 99 -2.91 4.46 4.90
C ILE A 99 -2.89 3.67 6.21
N HIS A 100 -2.20 2.55 6.24
CA HIS A 100 -2.20 1.69 7.42
C HIS A 100 -1.46 2.31 8.61
N GLY A 101 -1.92 1.97 9.82
CA GLY A 101 -1.24 2.30 11.07
C GLY A 101 -0.05 1.37 11.36
N GLY A 102 0.36 1.30 12.63
CA GLY A 102 1.49 0.49 13.09
C GLY A 102 2.69 1.31 13.58
N LEU A 103 2.41 2.48 14.17
CA LEU A 103 3.40 3.35 14.83
C LEU A 103 4.58 3.72 13.91
N LEU A 104 4.35 3.76 12.59
CA LEU A 104 5.36 4.03 11.55
C LEU A 104 6.48 2.98 11.45
N VAL A 105 6.40 1.86 12.17
CA VAL A 105 7.45 0.83 12.25
C VAL A 105 6.99 -0.55 11.78
N MET A 106 5.68 -0.76 11.65
CA MET A 106 5.09 -2.02 11.19
C MET A 106 3.77 -1.79 10.45
N GLY A 107 3.25 -2.84 9.82
CA GLY A 107 2.02 -2.84 9.04
C GLY A 107 2.27 -3.09 7.56
N MET A 108 1.20 -3.41 6.82
CA MET A 108 1.25 -3.63 5.38
C MET A 108 -0.13 -3.41 4.75
N ALA A 109 -0.16 -3.06 3.45
CA ALA A 109 -1.42 -2.84 2.73
C ALA A 109 -2.28 -4.12 2.64
N SER A 110 -1.66 -5.30 2.51
CA SER A 110 -2.38 -6.58 2.37
C SER A 110 -3.16 -7.00 3.62
N MET A 111 -2.98 -6.33 4.78
CA MET A 111 -3.82 -6.53 5.97
C MET A 111 -5.27 -6.06 5.78
N TYR A 112 -5.55 -5.25 4.76
CA TYR A 112 -6.83 -4.60 4.55
C TYR A 112 -7.43 -5.01 3.21
N ASP A 113 -8.48 -5.84 3.25
CA ASP A 113 -9.30 -6.16 2.08
C ASP A 113 -10.38 -5.09 1.89
N GLY A 114 -10.27 -4.32 0.81
CA GLY A 114 -11.22 -3.27 0.46
C GLY A 114 -12.52 -3.77 -0.19
N SER A 115 -12.64 -5.06 -0.49
CA SER A 115 -13.71 -5.60 -1.34
C SER A 115 -15.11 -5.35 -0.77
N ALA A 116 -15.31 -5.59 0.53
CA ALA A 116 -16.61 -5.38 1.15
C ALA A 116 -17.02 -3.90 1.11
N LEU A 117 -16.09 -3.00 1.44
CA LEU A 117 -16.36 -1.56 1.43
C LEU A 117 -16.65 -1.05 0.01
N ALA A 118 -15.86 -1.49 -0.97
CA ALA A 118 -16.11 -1.16 -2.37
C ALA A 118 -17.49 -1.64 -2.84
N ALA A 119 -17.85 -2.89 -2.52
CA ALA A 119 -19.11 -3.50 -2.95
C ALA A 119 -20.35 -2.87 -2.29
N PHE A 120 -20.30 -2.59 -0.98
CA PHE A 120 -21.48 -2.14 -0.23
C PHE A 120 -21.70 -0.64 -0.26
N GLU A 121 -20.63 0.16 -0.32
CA GLU A 121 -20.72 1.63 -0.29
C GLU A 121 -20.50 2.28 -1.65
N ASP A 122 -20.31 1.48 -2.70
CA ASP A 122 -20.15 1.95 -4.08
C ASP A 122 -19.00 2.96 -4.26
N VAL A 123 -17.84 2.60 -3.70
CA VAL A 123 -16.63 3.43 -3.68
C VAL A 123 -15.43 2.67 -4.24
N ILE A 124 -14.45 3.40 -4.78
CA ILE A 124 -13.14 2.83 -5.09
C ILE A 124 -12.28 2.87 -3.83
N VAL A 125 -11.75 1.74 -3.39
CA VAL A 125 -10.85 1.67 -2.24
C VAL A 125 -9.43 1.46 -2.74
N VAL A 126 -8.51 2.34 -2.32
CA VAL A 126 -7.08 2.23 -2.59
C VAL A 126 -6.34 2.01 -1.27
N VAL A 127 -5.51 0.98 -1.18
CA VAL A 127 -4.75 0.66 0.03
C VAL A 127 -3.27 0.74 -0.30
N THR A 128 -2.55 1.70 0.31
CA THR A 128 -1.15 1.99 -0.06
C THR A 128 -0.15 1.55 1.00
N GLN A 129 1.07 1.22 0.54
CA GLN A 129 2.24 1.09 1.41
C GLN A 129 3.06 2.38 1.47
N TYR A 130 3.95 2.45 2.46
CA TYR A 130 4.96 3.50 2.62
C TYR A 130 6.15 2.94 3.39
N ARG A 131 7.36 3.49 3.21
CA ARG A 131 8.55 3.05 3.95
C ARG A 131 8.34 3.20 5.46
N LEU A 132 8.86 2.24 6.23
CA LEU A 132 8.70 2.14 7.68
C LEU A 132 10.04 2.27 8.41
N GLY A 133 9.98 2.53 9.71
CA GLY A 133 11.13 2.53 10.61
C GLY A 133 12.26 3.45 10.14
N VAL A 134 13.50 2.97 10.23
CA VAL A 134 14.69 3.73 9.80
C VAL A 134 14.58 4.12 8.32
N LEU A 135 14.09 3.24 7.45
CA LEU A 135 13.99 3.51 6.02
C LEU A 135 12.96 4.60 5.69
N GLY A 136 11.89 4.69 6.47
CA GLY A 136 10.86 5.70 6.30
C GLY A 136 11.16 7.02 6.98
N PHE A 137 11.92 7.02 8.08
CA PHE A 137 11.91 8.16 9.01
C PHE A 137 13.29 8.53 9.58
N PHE A 138 14.38 7.91 9.12
CA PHE A 138 15.72 8.35 9.49
C PHE A 138 15.95 9.81 9.07
N SER A 139 16.41 10.62 10.02
CA SER A 139 16.74 12.02 9.82
C SER A 139 18.02 12.38 10.57
N THR A 140 18.89 13.13 9.92
CA THR A 140 20.06 13.78 10.54
C THR A 140 19.73 15.17 11.09
N GLY A 141 18.52 15.68 10.82
CA GLY A 141 18.13 17.04 11.17
C GLY A 141 18.74 18.11 10.26
N ASP A 142 19.36 17.71 9.15
CA ASP A 142 19.96 18.59 8.15
C ASP A 142 19.62 18.15 6.71
N ILE A 143 20.27 18.76 5.72
CA ILE A 143 20.00 18.52 4.30
C ILE A 143 20.43 17.12 3.81
N HIS A 144 21.26 16.39 4.56
CA HIS A 144 21.81 15.12 4.12
C HIS A 144 20.83 13.96 4.31
N ALA A 145 19.96 14.05 5.33
CA ALA A 145 18.80 13.19 5.49
C ALA A 145 17.71 13.99 6.22
N THR A 146 16.86 14.68 5.45
CA THR A 146 15.77 15.49 6.01
C THR A 146 14.72 14.65 6.73
N GLY A 147 14.53 13.40 6.30
CA GLY A 147 13.61 12.44 6.89
C GLY A 147 12.23 12.47 6.25
N ASN A 148 11.24 11.90 6.93
CA ASN A 148 9.84 11.84 6.46
C ASN A 148 9.64 11.13 5.10
N TRP A 149 10.56 10.26 4.70
CA TRP A 149 10.49 9.50 3.46
C TRP A 149 9.18 8.71 3.34
N GLY A 150 8.71 8.08 4.42
CA GLY A 150 7.43 7.39 4.47
C GLY A 150 6.22 8.31 4.28
N TYR A 151 6.28 9.57 4.75
CA TYR A 151 5.22 10.55 4.45
C TYR A 151 5.29 11.03 3.00
N LEU A 152 6.48 11.16 2.43
CA LEU A 152 6.63 11.49 1.02
C LEU A 152 6.14 10.34 0.12
N ASP A 153 6.29 9.09 0.54
CA ASP A 153 5.69 7.93 -0.14
C ASP A 153 4.16 8.01 -0.15
N GLN A 154 3.54 8.40 0.97
CA GLN A 154 2.09 8.61 1.05
C GLN A 154 1.64 9.71 0.09
N VAL A 155 2.38 10.83 0.01
CA VAL A 155 2.10 11.92 -0.94
C VAL A 155 2.27 11.45 -2.38
N ALA A 156 3.29 10.63 -2.69
CA ALA A 156 3.48 10.07 -4.02
C ALA A 156 2.33 9.13 -4.41
N ALA A 157 1.86 8.28 -3.50
CA ALA A 157 0.69 7.45 -3.73
C ALA A 157 -0.57 8.30 -3.98
N LEU A 158 -0.75 9.41 -3.25
CA LEU A 158 -1.87 10.33 -3.46
C LEU A 158 -1.77 11.11 -4.79
N HIS A 159 -0.57 11.36 -5.31
CA HIS A 159 -0.40 11.94 -6.65
C HIS A 159 -0.64 10.93 -7.77
N TRP A 160 -0.44 9.64 -7.48
CA TRP A 160 -0.72 8.56 -8.42
C TRP A 160 -2.23 8.33 -8.58
N VAL A 161 -3.00 8.46 -7.48
CA VAL A 161 -4.48 8.36 -7.44
C VAL A 161 -5.11 9.58 -8.09
#